data_AF-A0A391NJK9-F1
#
_entry.id   AF-A0A391NJK9-F1
#
_cell.length_a   1.000
_cell.length_b   1.000
_cell.length_c   1.000
_cell.angle_alpha   90.00
_cell.angle_beta   90.00
_cell.angle_gamma   90.00
#
_symmetry.space_group_name_H-M   'P 1'
#
loop_
_entity.id
_entity.type
_entity.pdbx_description
1 polymer ?
#
loop_
_entity_poly.entity_id
_entity_poly.type
_entity_poly.pdbx_seq_one_letter_code
_entity_poly.pdbx_strand_id
1 'polypeptide(L)'
;MDILTLLAVGCTAVFVLVGCLWFSGCFVPISFRQIETDPIYVVYQSCTGPFRNTYKVLKQVEALIKTHDVASDHGFGIFFDNPRTTAESDLKWLAGYVVPLAAARKIETAKVPGLECGMIEGGTKYGIMDLPMRSILSLLT
;
A
#
# COMPACT_ATOMS: atom_id res chain seq x y z
N MET A 1 -10.47 50.91 -5.00
CA MET A 1 -10.33 49.70 -4.17
C MET A 1 -9.64 50.12 -2.91
N ASP A 2 -10.34 50.10 -1.79
CA ASP A 2 -9.79 50.59 -0.54
C ASP A 2 -8.83 49.55 0.05
N ILE A 3 -7.85 50.02 0.83
CA ILE A 3 -6.86 49.17 1.51
C ILE A 3 -7.55 48.03 2.28
N LEU A 4 -8.71 48.31 2.89
CA LEU A 4 -9.51 47.33 3.63
C LEU A 4 -10.03 46.19 2.73
N THR A 5 -10.46 46.51 1.51
CA THR A 5 -10.91 45.51 0.53
C THR A 5 -9.75 44.64 0.06
N LEU A 6 -8.58 45.24 -0.14
CA LEU A 6 -7.37 44.54 -0.59
C LEU A 6 -6.86 43.57 0.49
N LEU A 7 -6.91 43.99 1.76
CA LEU A 7 -6.61 43.13 2.91
C LEU A 7 -7.62 41.97 3.03
N ALA A 8 -8.92 42.24 2.87
CA ALA A 8 -9.95 41.22 2.95
C ALA A 8 -9.82 40.14 1.85
N VAL A 9 -9.55 40.56 0.61
CA VAL A 9 -9.31 39.63 -0.52
C VAL A 9 -8.03 38.82 -0.28
N GLY A 10 -6.95 39.46 0.17
CA GLY A 10 -5.69 38.78 0.51
C GLY A 10 -5.87 37.71 1.57
N CYS A 11 -6.53 38.04 2.70
CA CYS A 11 -6.81 37.09 3.77
C CYS A 11 -7.68 35.91 3.29
N THR A 12 -8.70 36.20 2.48
CA THR A 12 -9.57 35.15 1.92
C THR A 12 -8.78 34.20 1.01
N ALA A 13 -7.93 34.75 0.14
CA ALA A 13 -7.09 33.93 -0.74
C ALA A 13 -6.13 33.03 0.05
N VAL A 14 -5.52 33.55 1.12
CA VAL A 14 -4.66 32.76 2.02
C VAL A 14 -5.47 31.65 2.70
N PHE A 15 -6.67 31.95 3.19
CA PHE A 15 -7.50 30.96 3.87
C PHE A 15 -7.94 29.82 2.93
N VAL A 16 -8.30 30.15 1.68
CA VAL A 16 -8.61 29.16 0.64
C VAL A 16 -7.39 28.30 0.33
N LEU A 17 -6.21 28.92 0.15
CA LEU A 17 -4.97 28.19 -0.13
C LEU A 17 -4.59 27.23 0.99
N VAL A 18 -4.65 27.68 2.26
CA VAL A 18 -4.40 26.83 3.42
C VAL A 18 -5.42 25.69 3.49
N GLY A 19 -6.70 25.97 3.21
CA GLY A 19 -7.75 24.95 3.12
C GLY A 19 -7.46 23.89 2.05
N CYS A 20 -7.02 24.29 0.86
CA CYS A 20 -6.61 23.37 -0.21
C CYS A 20 -5.39 22.53 0.18
N LEU A 21 -4.38 23.14 0.81
CA LEU A 21 -3.19 22.42 1.29
C LEU A 21 -3.53 21.42 2.40
N TRP A 22 -4.45 21.77 3.30
CA TRP A 22 -4.95 20.86 4.32
C TRP A 22 -5.73 19.68 3.72
N PHE A 23 -6.60 19.95 2.75
CA PHE A 23 -7.39 18.91 2.07
C PHE A 23 -6.51 17.96 1.25
N SER A 24 -5.48 18.48 0.58
CA SER A 24 -4.53 17.66 -0.20
C SER A 24 -3.64 16.75 0.66
N GLY A 25 -3.60 16.98 1.97
CA GLY A 25 -2.87 16.14 2.91
C GLY A 25 -1.43 16.55 3.15
N CYS A 26 -1.02 17.77 2.77
CA CYS A 26 0.35 18.27 2.98
C CYS A 26 0.78 18.34 4.46
N PHE A 27 -0.14 18.25 5.40
CA PHE A 27 0.13 18.35 6.84
C PHE A 27 -0.14 17.05 7.59
N VAL A 28 -0.34 15.92 6.90
CA VAL A 28 -0.65 14.68 7.60
C VAL A 28 0.65 14.07 8.15
N PRO A 29 0.74 13.82 9.47
CA PRO A 29 1.98 13.35 10.06
C PRO A 29 2.32 11.93 9.61
N ILE A 30 3.54 11.75 9.12
CA ILE A 30 4.16 10.44 8.94
C ILE A 30 4.52 9.91 10.32
N SER A 31 4.02 8.73 10.67
CA SER A 31 4.37 8.09 11.94
C SER A 31 5.29 6.90 11.71
N PHE A 32 6.38 6.86 12.49
CA PHE A 32 7.29 5.73 12.54
C PHE A 32 7.11 5.02 13.88
N ARG A 33 6.83 3.73 13.84
CA ARG A 33 6.76 2.90 15.04
C ARG A 33 7.41 1.56 14.78
N GLN A 34 7.96 0.95 15.83
CA GLN A 34 8.41 -0.43 15.78
C GLN A 34 7.30 -1.28 16.39
N ILE A 35 6.86 -2.31 15.66
CA ILE A 35 5.89 -3.26 16.20
C ILE A 35 6.39 -4.68 16.02
N GLU A 36 5.93 -5.55 16.91
CA GLU A 36 6.00 -6.99 16.77
C GLU A 36 4.65 -7.46 16.27
N THR A 37 4.61 -8.19 15.17
CA THR A 37 3.37 -8.67 14.57
C THR A 37 3.16 -10.13 14.87
N ASP A 38 1.90 -10.53 15.04
CA ASP A 38 1.52 -11.93 14.97
C ASP A 38 1.77 -12.50 13.56
N PRO A 39 1.84 -13.83 13.40
CA PRO A 39 1.97 -14.45 12.09
C PRO A 39 0.83 -14.05 11.15
N ILE A 40 1.17 -13.64 9.93
CA ILE A 40 0.21 -13.14 8.94
C ILE A 40 0.12 -14.17 7.80
N TYR A 41 -1.09 -14.66 7.53
CA TYR A 41 -1.35 -15.54 6.41
C TYR A 41 -1.64 -14.74 5.15
N VAL A 42 -1.02 -15.16 4.05
CA VAL A 42 -1.03 -14.42 2.80
C VAL A 42 -1.29 -15.35 1.62
N VAL A 43 -1.99 -14.82 0.62
CA VAL A 43 -2.12 -15.40 -0.71
C VAL A 43 -1.50 -14.43 -1.69
N TYR A 44 -0.57 -14.89 -2.51
CA TYR A 44 0.26 -14.00 -3.33
C TYR A 44 0.70 -14.65 -4.64
N GLN A 45 1.30 -13.82 -5.50
CA GLN A 45 2.00 -14.26 -6.69
C GLN A 45 3.48 -13.85 -6.60
N SER A 46 4.37 -14.81 -6.84
CA SER A 46 5.81 -14.56 -6.99
C SER A 46 6.08 -13.88 -8.34
N CYS A 47 6.75 -12.74 -8.30
CA CYS A 47 7.00 -11.92 -9.47
C CYS A 47 8.49 -11.67 -9.68
N THR A 48 8.86 -11.51 -10.95
CA THR A 48 10.18 -11.05 -11.36
C THR A 48 10.00 -9.98 -12.42
N GLY A 49 10.76 -8.90 -12.33
CA GLY A 49 10.61 -7.73 -13.19
C GLY A 49 10.19 -6.46 -12.41
N PRO A 50 9.73 -5.41 -13.09
CA PRO A 50 9.59 -4.10 -12.47
C PRO A 50 8.47 -3.96 -11.45
N PHE A 51 8.78 -3.28 -10.35
CA PHE A 51 7.84 -2.95 -9.27
C PHE A 51 6.65 -2.09 -9.71
N ARG A 52 6.76 -1.33 -10.81
CA ARG A 52 5.60 -0.56 -11.33
C ARG A 52 4.40 -1.43 -11.71
N ASN A 53 4.63 -2.74 -11.90
CA ASN A 53 3.57 -3.70 -12.20
C ASN A 53 2.82 -4.20 -10.96
N THR A 54 3.20 -3.81 -9.74
CA THR A 54 2.58 -4.30 -8.50
C THR A 54 1.07 -4.10 -8.48
N TYR A 55 0.55 -2.94 -8.87
CA TYR A 55 -0.90 -2.71 -8.89
C TYR A 55 -1.65 -3.64 -9.86
N LYS A 56 -1.05 -3.91 -11.04
CA LYS A 56 -1.62 -4.84 -12.02
C LYS A 56 -1.71 -6.26 -11.45
N VAL A 57 -0.64 -6.73 -10.81
CA VAL A 57 -0.59 -8.06 -10.19
C VAL A 57 -1.58 -8.15 -9.02
N LEU A 58 -1.64 -7.12 -8.15
CA LEU A 58 -2.63 -7.08 -7.07
C LEU A 58 -4.05 -7.21 -7.62
N LYS A 59 -4.40 -6.48 -8.69
CA LYS A 59 -5.73 -6.62 -9.32
C LYS A 59 -6.01 -8.01 -9.87
N GLN A 60 -4.99 -8.70 -10.39
CA GLN A 60 -5.13 -10.09 -10.85
C GLN A 60 -5.36 -11.05 -9.68
N VAL A 61 -4.57 -10.94 -8.62
CA VAL A 61 -4.75 -11.73 -7.39
C VAL A 61 -6.12 -11.47 -6.78
N GLU A 62 -6.54 -10.21 -6.68
CA GLU A 62 -7.86 -9.79 -6.17
C GLU A 62 -9.00 -10.46 -6.95
N ALA A 63 -8.91 -10.50 -8.28
CA ALA A 63 -9.90 -11.16 -9.11
C ALA A 63 -9.96 -12.67 -8.84
N LEU A 64 -8.79 -13.32 -8.72
CA LEU A 64 -8.70 -14.77 -8.50
C LEU A 64 -9.18 -15.20 -7.10
N ILE A 65 -8.91 -14.42 -6.06
CA ILE A 65 -9.41 -14.75 -4.71
C ILE A 65 -10.92 -14.51 -4.61
N LYS A 66 -11.47 -13.49 -5.30
CA LYS A 66 -12.91 -13.24 -5.34
C LYS A 66 -13.69 -14.34 -6.04
N THR A 67 -13.17 -14.94 -7.12
CA THR A 67 -13.84 -16.08 -7.78
C THR A 67 -13.96 -17.30 -6.87
N HIS A 68 -13.14 -17.38 -5.82
CA HIS A 68 -13.16 -18.46 -4.84
C HIS A 68 -13.84 -18.06 -3.53
N ASP A 69 -14.58 -16.94 -3.50
CA ASP A 69 -15.30 -16.45 -2.32
C ASP A 69 -14.38 -16.39 -1.08
N VAL A 70 -13.21 -15.77 -1.26
CA VAL A 70 -12.23 -15.52 -0.21
C VAL A 70 -12.28 -14.04 0.16
N ALA A 71 -12.58 -13.78 1.43
CA ALA A 71 -12.43 -12.45 2.00
C ALA A 71 -10.95 -12.09 2.12
N SER A 72 -10.61 -10.90 1.65
CA SER A 72 -9.28 -10.30 1.76
C SER A 72 -9.37 -8.98 2.48
N ASP A 73 -8.37 -8.66 3.29
CA ASP A 73 -8.34 -7.40 4.04
C ASP A 73 -7.44 -6.38 3.33
N HIS A 74 -6.12 -6.57 3.46
CA HIS A 74 -5.12 -5.64 2.95
C HIS A 74 -4.29 -6.26 1.83
N GLY A 75 -4.10 -5.50 0.75
CA GLY A 75 -3.11 -5.81 -0.28
C GLY A 75 -1.71 -5.51 0.22
N PHE A 76 -0.73 -6.33 -0.14
CA PHE A 76 0.67 -6.16 0.27
C PHE A 76 1.63 -6.41 -0.90
N GLY A 77 2.84 -5.87 -0.75
CA GLY A 77 3.97 -6.17 -1.62
C GLY A 77 5.25 -6.37 -0.78
N ILE A 78 6.04 -7.40 -1.11
CA ILE A 78 7.34 -7.65 -0.49
C ILE A 78 8.39 -7.51 -1.58
N PHE A 79 9.34 -6.60 -1.40
CA PHE A 79 10.39 -6.31 -2.37
C PHE A 79 11.72 -6.80 -1.81
N PHE A 80 12.33 -7.80 -2.46
CA PHE A 80 13.55 -8.42 -1.95
C PHE A 80 14.81 -7.71 -2.43
N ASP A 81 14.73 -7.07 -3.59
CA ASP A 81 15.89 -6.46 -4.26
C ASP A 81 15.85 -4.94 -4.20
N ASN A 82 17.04 -4.33 -4.26
CA ASN A 82 17.20 -2.88 -4.34
C ASN A 82 17.12 -2.43 -5.81
N PRO A 83 16.11 -1.61 -6.20
CA PRO A 83 15.91 -1.19 -7.58
C PRO A 83 17.00 -0.23 -8.10
N ARG A 84 17.88 0.27 -7.22
CA ARG A 84 19.03 1.10 -7.62
C ARG A 84 20.23 0.28 -8.08
N THR A 85 20.32 -1.00 -7.70
CA THR A 85 21.50 -1.84 -7.94
C THR A 85 21.18 -3.10 -8.74
N THR A 86 19.94 -3.58 -8.69
CA THR A 86 19.48 -4.76 -9.41
C THR A 86 18.81 -4.34 -10.72
N ALA A 87 19.11 -5.05 -11.81
CA ALA A 87 18.50 -4.78 -13.11
C ALA A 87 16.98 -4.96 -13.05
N GLU A 88 16.23 -4.13 -13.78
CA GLU A 88 14.76 -4.11 -13.74
C GLU A 88 14.14 -5.49 -14.05
N SER A 89 14.76 -6.27 -14.92
CA SER A 89 14.33 -7.63 -15.28
C SER A 89 14.51 -8.66 -14.17
N ASP A 90 15.41 -8.40 -13.23
CA ASP A 90 15.88 -9.37 -12.24
C ASP A 90 15.33 -9.09 -10.85
N LEU A 91 14.59 -7.98 -10.68
CA LEU A 91 13.94 -7.60 -9.44
C LEU A 91 12.91 -8.64 -9.00
N LYS A 92 13.11 -9.23 -7.83
CA LYS A 92 12.20 -10.20 -7.22
C LYS A 92 11.31 -9.53 -6.19
N TRP A 93 10.03 -9.88 -6.24
CA TRP A 93 9.03 -9.36 -5.32
C TRP A 93 7.81 -10.26 -5.26
N LEU A 94 7.04 -10.15 -4.19
CA LEU A 94 5.73 -10.77 -4.02
C LEU A 94 4.67 -9.69 -4.02
N ALA A 95 3.48 -10.00 -4.53
CA ALA A 95 2.30 -9.19 -4.28
C ALA A 95 1.07 -10.05 -4.07
N GLY A 96 0.23 -9.64 -3.14
CA GLY A 96 -0.91 -10.44 -2.73
C GLY A 96 -1.80 -9.76 -1.72
N TYR A 97 -2.60 -10.57 -1.03
CA TYR A 97 -3.50 -10.13 0.00
C TYR A 97 -3.30 -10.91 1.30
N VAL A 98 -3.46 -10.21 2.41
CA VAL A 98 -3.63 -10.80 3.73
C VAL A 98 -5.00 -11.44 3.79
N VAL A 99 -5.05 -12.70 4.24
CA VAL A 99 -6.27 -13.49 4.34
C VAL A 99 -6.31 -14.26 5.67
N PRO A 100 -7.50 -14.62 6.17
CA PRO A 100 -7.61 -15.55 7.29
C PRO A 100 -7.00 -16.92 6.98
N LEU A 101 -6.51 -17.64 8.00
CA LEU A 101 -5.96 -18.99 7.84
C LEU A 101 -6.92 -19.95 7.11
N ALA A 102 -8.21 -19.90 7.43
CA ALA A 102 -9.21 -20.74 6.77
C ALA A 102 -9.30 -20.46 5.26
N ALA A 103 -9.15 -19.20 4.85
CA ALA A 103 -9.16 -18.80 3.46
C ALA A 103 -7.86 -19.20 2.73
N ALA A 104 -6.70 -19.04 3.37
CA ALA A 104 -5.43 -19.52 2.82
C ALA A 104 -5.50 -21.03 2.54
N ARG A 105 -6.01 -21.83 3.49
CA ARG A 105 -6.20 -23.28 3.31
C ARG A 105 -7.17 -23.62 2.17
N LYS A 106 -8.23 -22.82 1.98
CA LYS A 106 -9.18 -23.01 0.86
C LYS A 106 -8.48 -22.87 -0.49
N ILE A 107 -7.66 -21.83 -0.66
CA ILE A 107 -6.90 -21.58 -1.89
C ILE A 107 -5.83 -22.67 -2.10
N GLU A 108 -5.10 -23.03 -1.05
CA GLU A 108 -4.10 -24.08 -1.08
C GLU A 108 -4.71 -25.44 -1.48
N THR A 109 -5.87 -25.78 -0.92
CA THR A 109 -6.60 -27.02 -1.25
C THR A 109 -7.14 -27.00 -2.68
N ALA A 110 -7.65 -25.85 -3.13
CA ALA A 110 -8.14 -25.66 -4.49
C ALA A 110 -7.02 -25.64 -5.55
N LYS A 111 -5.76 -25.48 -5.14
CA LYS A 111 -4.58 -25.37 -6.01
C LYS A 111 -4.80 -24.38 -7.16
N VAL A 112 -5.26 -23.19 -6.81
CA VAL A 112 -5.58 -22.15 -7.79
C VAL A 112 -4.32 -21.80 -8.60
N PRO A 113 -4.31 -21.97 -9.93
CA PRO A 113 -3.13 -21.72 -10.74
C PRO A 113 -2.66 -20.26 -10.61
N GLY A 114 -1.36 -20.07 -10.38
CA GLY A 114 -0.74 -18.75 -10.27
C GLY A 114 -0.86 -18.08 -8.90
N LEU A 115 -1.50 -18.74 -7.92
CA LEU A 115 -1.51 -18.30 -6.53
C LEU A 115 -0.68 -19.23 -5.66
N GLU A 116 0.11 -18.62 -4.79
CA GLU A 116 0.84 -19.27 -3.71
C GLU A 116 0.24 -18.85 -2.37
N CYS A 117 0.34 -19.72 -1.38
CA CYS A 117 -0.05 -19.44 0.00
C CYS A 117 1.20 -19.46 0.87
N GLY A 118 1.29 -18.55 1.82
CA GLY A 118 2.41 -18.48 2.74
C GLY A 118 2.04 -17.85 4.07
N MET A 119 3.02 -17.86 4.96
CA MET A 119 2.93 -17.21 6.25
C MET A 119 4.13 -16.29 6.38
N ILE A 120 3.88 -15.03 6.72
CA ILE A 120 4.90 -14.10 7.18
C ILE A 120 5.05 -14.38 8.67
N GLU A 121 6.25 -14.79 9.09
CA GLU A 121 6.52 -15.15 10.48
C GLU A 121 6.27 -13.96 11.41
N GLY A 122 5.57 -14.24 12.51
CA GLY A 122 5.43 -13.28 13.60
C GLY A 122 6.68 -13.22 14.48
N GLY A 123 6.68 -12.31 15.45
CA GLY A 123 7.78 -12.20 16.44
C GLY A 123 9.03 -11.47 15.95
N THR A 124 9.08 -11.10 14.67
CA THR A 124 10.12 -10.21 14.14
C THR A 124 9.70 -8.76 14.37
N LYS A 125 10.62 -7.91 14.82
CA LYS A 125 10.36 -6.48 14.97
C LYS A 125 10.44 -5.80 13.61
N TYR A 126 9.33 -5.23 13.16
CA TYR A 126 9.26 -4.47 11.92
C TYR A 126 9.23 -2.97 12.21
N GLY A 127 9.99 -2.21 11.43
CA GLY A 127 9.79 -0.76 11.35
C GLY A 127 8.59 -0.48 10.46
N ILE A 128 7.57 0.16 10.99
CA ILE A 128 6.38 0.56 10.26
C ILE A 128 6.38 2.06 10.07
N MET A 129 6.15 2.45 8.83
CA MET A 129 5.89 3.82 8.42
C MET A 129 4.44 3.90 7.95
N ASP A 130 3.60 4.61 8.69
CA ASP A 130 2.24 4.89 8.24
C ASP A 130 2.26 6.10 7.31
N LEU A 131 1.80 5.88 6.09
CA LEU A 131 1.62 6.91 5.06
C LEU A 131 0.11 7.14 4.86
N PRO A 132 -0.51 8.04 5.64
CA PRO A 132 -1.93 8.34 5.50
C PRO A 132 -2.21 9.10 4.20
N MET A 133 -2.64 8.36 3.19
CA MET A 133 -2.94 8.89 1.86
C MET A 133 -4.32 9.55 1.83
N ARG A 134 -4.37 10.89 1.73
CA ARG A 134 -5.60 11.64 1.42
C ARG A 134 -5.71 11.98 -0.07
N SER A 135 -4.58 12.26 -0.71
CA SER A 135 -4.47 12.47 -2.15
C SER A 135 -3.07 12.08 -2.64
N ILE A 136 -2.84 12.09 -3.97
CA ILE A 136 -1.50 11.85 -4.55
C ILE A 136 -0.47 12.86 -4.03
N LEU A 137 -0.91 14.09 -3.69
CA LEU A 137 -0.02 15.13 -3.17
C LEU A 137 0.50 14.81 -1.76
N SER A 138 -0.12 13.89 -1.02
CA SER A 138 0.36 13.43 0.29
C SER A 138 1.70 12.70 0.22
N LEU A 139 2.18 12.31 -0.99
CA LEU A 139 3.50 11.69 -1.19
C LEU A 139 4.63 12.70 -1.43
N LEU A 140 4.31 13.98 -1.62
CA LEU A 140 5.28 15.04 -1.92
C LEU A 140 5.76 15.79 -0.66
N THR A 141 5.20 15.46 0.51
CA THR A 141 5.48 16.07 1.82
C THR A 141 6.10 15.05 2.75
#